data_AF-A0A2V8IG10-F1
#
_entry.id   AF-A0A2V8IG10-F1
#
_cell.length_a   1.000
_cell.length_b   1.000
_cell.length_c   1.000
_cell.angle_alpha   90.00
_cell.angle_beta   90.00
_cell.angle_gamma   90.00
#
_symmetry.space_group_name_H-M   'P 1'
#
loop_
_entity.id
_entity.type
_entity.pdbx_description
1 polymer ?
#
loop_
_entity_poly.entity_id
_entity_poly.type
_entity_poly.pdbx_seq_one_letter_code
_entity_poly.pdbx_strand_id
1 'polypeptide(L)'
;LAYSIVLLSPFIPLLFMGDEYGETAPFQFFVRHSDEKLIEAVRRGRKEEFASFKWSGEPPDPQDEQTFLRSKLNHALKDDPRHRGLLEYNKELIRLRKTLPALRCLSKEKMDVVSFEDECVLAARRWNGSNEILSIFNFKDREVRLIQSIPYGVWRKRLDSHDPRWMGNGSRVPEIMQSVSHGSLTLPPHGVVLFEKEVED
;
A
#
# COMPACT_ATOMS: atom_id res chain seq x y z
N LEU A 1 -0.40 4.20 -1.88
CA LEU A 1 -0.65 3.35 -3.07
C LEU A 1 -0.31 1.88 -2.84
N ALA A 2 0.97 1.48 -2.78
CA ALA A 2 1.40 0.07 -2.76
C ALA A 2 0.75 -0.77 -1.63
N TYR A 3 0.81 -0.33 -0.37
CA TYR A 3 0.18 -1.04 0.75
C TYR A 3 -1.32 -1.23 0.57
N SER A 4 -2.00 -0.26 -0.01
CA SER A 4 -3.45 -0.35 -0.26
C SER A 4 -3.76 -1.44 -1.28
N ILE A 5 -2.95 -1.57 -2.34
CA ILE A 5 -3.11 -2.66 -3.31
C ILE A 5 -2.93 -4.02 -2.61
N VAL A 6 -1.88 -4.17 -1.81
CA VAL A 6 -1.59 -5.42 -1.08
C VAL A 6 -2.72 -5.76 -0.10
N LEU A 7 -3.13 -4.80 0.73
CA LEU A 7 -4.15 -4.98 1.78
C LEU A 7 -5.58 -5.11 1.23
N LEU A 8 -5.88 -4.57 0.06
CA LEU A 8 -7.20 -4.68 -0.59
C LEU A 8 -7.28 -5.85 -1.58
N SER A 9 -6.17 -6.55 -1.84
CA SER A 9 -6.12 -7.75 -2.69
C SER A 9 -6.74 -8.99 -2.02
N PRO A 10 -7.07 -10.07 -2.75
CA PRO A 10 -7.60 -11.31 -2.14
C PRO A 10 -6.48 -12.19 -1.56
N PHE A 11 -5.22 -11.79 -1.67
CA PHE A 11 -4.07 -12.58 -1.20
C PHE A 11 -3.79 -12.37 0.30
N ILE A 12 -2.94 -13.21 0.88
CA ILE A 12 -2.46 -13.04 2.26
C ILE A 12 -1.37 -11.95 2.25
N PRO A 13 -1.60 -10.79 2.88
CA PRO A 13 -0.62 -9.71 2.89
C PRO A 13 0.50 -10.01 3.90
N LEU A 14 1.72 -9.62 3.56
CA LEU A 14 2.85 -9.53 4.47
C LEU A 14 3.26 -8.06 4.55
N LEU A 15 3.41 -7.55 5.78
CA LEU A 15 3.95 -6.23 6.06
C LEU A 15 5.27 -6.41 6.81
N PHE A 16 6.28 -5.64 6.45
CA PHE A 16 7.54 -5.64 7.19
C PHE A 16 7.43 -4.74 8.42
N MET A 17 8.21 -5.01 9.46
CA MET A 17 8.15 -4.22 10.68
C MET A 17 8.53 -2.76 10.40
N GLY A 18 7.68 -1.81 10.80
CA GLY A 18 7.90 -0.39 10.55
C GLY A 18 7.18 0.16 9.32
N ASP A 19 6.79 -0.71 8.38
CA ASP A 19 6.03 -0.33 7.18
C ASP A 19 4.74 0.40 7.52
N GLU A 20 4.10 0.02 8.64
CA GLU A 20 2.79 0.53 9.02
C GLU A 20 2.79 2.03 9.33
N TYR A 21 3.92 2.58 9.78
CA TYR A 21 4.10 4.02 10.03
C TYR A 21 5.16 4.66 9.12
N GLY A 22 5.74 3.91 8.19
CA GLY A 22 6.77 4.40 7.27
C GLY A 22 8.12 4.62 7.95
N GLU A 23 8.63 3.60 8.63
CA GLU A 23 9.98 3.60 9.20
C GLU A 23 11.04 4.02 8.18
N THR A 24 12.00 4.81 8.64
CA THR A 24 13.12 5.32 7.82
C THR A 24 14.43 4.60 8.10
N ALA A 25 14.53 3.88 9.22
CA ALA A 25 15.67 3.03 9.53
C ALA A 25 15.83 1.93 8.46
N PRO A 26 17.02 1.74 7.88
CA PRO A 26 17.25 0.66 6.93
C PRO A 26 17.23 -0.69 7.66
N PHE A 27 16.72 -1.75 7.02
CA PHE A 27 16.91 -3.10 7.55
C PHE A 27 18.14 -3.75 6.91
N GLN A 28 19.29 -3.65 7.58
CA GLN A 28 20.56 -4.16 7.09
C GLN A 28 20.75 -5.64 7.50
N PHE A 29 21.54 -6.39 6.74
CA PHE A 29 21.99 -7.72 7.18
C PHE A 29 23.11 -7.54 8.22
N PHE A 30 22.93 -8.08 9.42
CA PHE A 30 23.91 -8.04 10.50
C PHE A 30 24.06 -9.41 11.17
N VAL A 31 25.25 -9.68 11.69
CA VAL A 31 25.61 -10.93 12.38
C VAL A 31 26.47 -10.61 13.60
N ARG A 32 26.59 -11.57 14.51
CA ARG A 32 27.55 -11.52 15.61
C ARG A 32 28.21 -12.88 15.77
N HIS A 33 29.38 -13.03 15.18
CA HIS A 33 30.21 -14.23 15.32
C HIS A 33 31.44 -13.97 16.19
N SER A 34 31.99 -15.01 16.81
CA SER A 34 33.25 -14.95 17.58
C SER A 34 34.45 -15.51 16.80
N ASP A 35 34.23 -16.31 15.75
CA ASP A 35 35.29 -16.86 14.91
C ASP A 35 35.65 -15.87 13.80
N GLU A 36 36.90 -15.38 13.83
CA GLU A 36 37.44 -14.45 12.84
C GLU A 36 37.37 -14.97 11.40
N LYS A 37 37.58 -16.28 11.18
CA LYS A 37 37.51 -16.86 9.83
C LYS A 37 36.09 -16.81 9.27
N LEU A 38 35.10 -17.03 10.14
CA LEU A 38 33.70 -16.94 9.76
C LEU A 38 33.30 -15.48 9.47
N ILE A 39 33.79 -14.53 10.27
CA ILE A 39 33.55 -13.09 10.05
C ILE A 39 34.07 -12.67 8.68
N GLU A 40 35.33 -12.99 8.37
CA GLU A 40 35.93 -12.65 7.07
C GLU A 40 35.24 -13.36 5.90
N ALA A 41 34.82 -14.61 6.09
CA ALA A 41 34.04 -15.33 5.08
C ALA A 41 32.69 -14.65 4.80
N VAL A 42 31.97 -14.21 5.83
CA VAL A 42 30.69 -13.49 5.68
C VAL A 42 30.90 -12.13 4.99
N ARG A 43 31.90 -11.35 5.41
CA ARG A 43 32.24 -10.05 4.80
C ARG A 43 32.52 -10.20 3.31
N ARG A 44 33.37 -11.17 2.95
CA ARG A 44 33.73 -11.44 1.55
C ARG A 44 32.52 -11.90 0.74
N GLY A 45 31.75 -12.85 1.26
CA GLY A 45 30.55 -13.36 0.58
C GLY A 45 29.52 -12.26 0.31
N ARG A 46 29.28 -11.37 1.28
CA ARG A 46 28.39 -10.21 1.08
C ARG A 46 28.95 -9.26 0.04
N LYS A 47 30.24 -8.92 0.09
CA LYS A 47 30.86 -8.03 -0.90
C LYS A 47 30.72 -8.56 -2.34
N GLU A 48 30.89 -9.87 -2.51
CA GLU A 48 30.70 -10.57 -3.80
C GLU A 48 29.23 -10.52 -4.25
N GLU A 49 28.26 -10.80 -3.37
CA GLU A 49 26.83 -10.66 -3.67
C GLU A 49 26.48 -9.23 -4.10
N PHE A 50 26.90 -8.21 -3.35
CA PHE A 50 26.59 -6.81 -3.65
C PHE A 50 27.18 -6.31 -4.98
N ALA A 51 28.33 -6.84 -5.41
CA ALA A 51 28.91 -6.52 -6.71
C ALA A 51 27.97 -6.93 -7.87
N SER A 52 27.19 -8.00 -7.70
CA SER A 52 26.21 -8.44 -8.70
C SER A 52 24.99 -7.50 -8.81
N PHE A 53 24.68 -6.75 -7.74
CA PHE A 53 23.50 -5.87 -7.67
C PHE A 53 23.74 -4.43 -8.15
N LYS A 54 24.89 -4.12 -8.77
CA LYS A 54 25.29 -2.76 -9.20
C LYS A 54 25.12 -1.71 -8.08
N TRP A 55 25.37 -2.11 -6.84
CA TRP A 55 25.26 -1.23 -5.69
C TRP A 55 26.31 -0.11 -5.76
N SER A 56 25.96 1.10 -5.31
CA SER A 56 26.91 2.23 -5.24
C SER A 56 27.52 2.33 -3.85
N GLY A 57 28.85 2.29 -3.78
CA GLY A 57 29.61 2.34 -2.51
C GLY A 57 29.89 0.96 -1.89
N GLU A 58 30.59 0.96 -0.76
CA GLU A 58 30.87 -0.27 -0.01
C GLU A 58 29.63 -0.69 0.83
N PRO A 59 29.26 -1.98 0.84
CA PRO A 59 28.16 -2.45 1.67
C PRO A 59 28.50 -2.29 3.17
N PRO A 60 27.50 -2.03 4.04
CA PRO A 60 27.72 -1.99 5.49
C PRO A 60 28.33 -3.30 5.99
N ASP A 61 29.32 -3.20 6.89
CA ASP A 61 29.92 -4.38 7.51
C ASP A 61 28.88 -5.09 8.40
N PRO A 62 28.53 -6.35 8.11
CA PRO A 62 27.51 -7.06 8.87
C PRO A 62 27.94 -7.37 10.31
N GLN A 63 29.24 -7.36 10.63
CA GLN A 63 29.75 -7.62 11.99
C GLN A 63 29.85 -6.33 12.84
N ASP A 64 29.78 -5.14 12.22
CA ASP A 64 29.80 -3.87 12.94
C ASP A 64 28.48 -3.67 13.72
N GLU A 65 28.60 -3.40 15.02
CA GLU A 65 27.46 -3.13 15.90
C GLU A 65 26.61 -1.97 15.39
N GLN A 66 27.21 -0.98 14.72
CA GLN A 66 26.47 0.14 14.14
C GLN A 66 25.50 -0.30 13.03
N THR A 67 25.79 -1.39 12.32
CA THR A 67 24.88 -1.97 11.30
C THR A 67 23.59 -2.48 11.95
N PHE A 68 23.71 -3.12 13.10
CA PHE A 68 22.55 -3.51 13.91
C PHE A 68 21.82 -2.29 14.49
N LEU A 69 22.54 -1.34 15.10
CA LEU A 69 21.95 -0.17 15.75
C LEU A 69 21.17 0.72 14.77
N ARG A 70 21.69 0.92 13.55
CA ARG A 70 20.98 1.65 12.47
C ARG A 70 19.73 0.92 11.97
N SER A 71 19.62 -0.39 12.22
CA SER A 71 18.47 -1.20 11.81
C SER A 71 17.38 -1.30 12.88
N LYS A 72 17.54 -0.61 14.02
CA LYS A 72 16.53 -0.56 15.07
C LYS A 72 15.38 0.38 14.68
N LEU A 73 14.17 -0.08 14.94
CA LEU A 73 12.95 0.71 14.75
C LEU A 73 12.96 1.96 15.63
N ASN A 74 12.63 3.10 15.04
CA ASN A 74 12.39 4.34 15.74
C ASN A 74 10.89 4.51 15.99
N HIS A 75 10.41 3.93 17.09
CA HIS A 75 8.99 3.99 17.44
C HIS A 75 8.47 5.41 17.73
N ALA A 76 9.34 6.35 18.09
CA ALA A 76 8.96 7.75 18.30
C ALA A 76 8.51 8.44 17.00
N LEU A 77 8.82 7.90 15.83
CA LEU A 77 8.29 8.41 14.56
C LEU A 77 6.75 8.40 14.55
N LYS A 78 6.09 7.49 15.27
CA LYS A 78 4.62 7.45 15.39
C LYS A 78 4.01 8.71 16.00
N ASP A 79 4.83 9.56 16.63
CA ASP A 79 4.41 10.83 17.17
C ASP A 79 4.46 11.99 16.17
N ASP A 80 5.20 11.84 15.08
CA ASP A 80 5.20 12.79 13.97
C ASP A 80 3.87 12.69 13.19
N PRO A 81 3.22 13.83 12.84
CA PRO A 81 1.92 13.83 12.16
C PRO A 81 1.88 12.99 10.88
N ARG A 82 2.95 12.96 10.08
CA ARG A 82 2.99 12.23 8.81
C ARG A 82 2.99 10.72 9.03
N HIS A 83 3.86 10.25 9.91
CA HIS A 83 3.98 8.83 10.25
C HIS A 83 2.74 8.33 10.99
N ARG A 84 2.16 9.16 11.88
CA ARG A 84 0.87 8.88 12.52
C ARG A 84 -0.25 8.78 11.50
N GLY A 85 -0.32 9.69 10.53
CA GLY A 85 -1.29 9.64 9.44
C GLY A 85 -1.21 8.34 8.64
N LEU A 86 0.01 7.90 8.30
CA LEU A 86 0.23 6.62 7.63
C LEU A 86 -0.18 5.42 8.48
N LEU A 87 0.10 5.45 9.79
CA LEU A 87 -0.33 4.42 10.74
C LEU A 87 -1.85 4.29 10.79
N GLU A 88 -2.56 5.41 10.93
CA GLU A 88 -4.02 5.41 10.98
C GLU A 88 -4.64 5.00 9.64
N TYR A 89 -4.04 5.40 8.52
CA TYR A 89 -4.44 4.93 7.18
C TYR A 89 -4.31 3.41 7.04
N ASN A 90 -3.17 2.83 7.46
CA ASN A 90 -2.97 1.38 7.43
C ASN A 90 -3.91 0.62 8.39
N LYS A 91 -4.17 1.17 9.58
CA LYS A 91 -5.19 0.63 10.50
C LYS A 91 -6.57 0.62 9.85
N GLU A 92 -6.94 1.70 9.15
CA GLU A 92 -8.23 1.79 8.47
C GLU A 92 -8.35 0.77 7.34
N LEU A 93 -7.29 0.58 6.53
CA LEU A 93 -7.24 -0.49 5.53
C LEU A 93 -7.45 -1.88 6.14
N ILE A 94 -6.78 -2.18 7.26
CA ILE A 94 -6.93 -3.45 7.97
C ILE A 94 -8.34 -3.60 8.54
N ARG A 95 -8.91 -2.51 9.09
CA ARG A 95 -10.29 -2.49 9.60
C ARG A 95 -11.26 -2.83 8.46
N LEU A 96 -11.19 -2.10 7.35
CA LEU A 96 -12.03 -2.32 6.16
C LEU A 96 -11.89 -3.76 5.64
N ARG A 97 -10.66 -4.29 5.55
CA ARG A 97 -10.41 -5.69 5.14
C ARG A 97 -11.10 -6.70 6.04
N LYS A 98 -11.12 -6.46 7.35
CA LYS A 98 -11.76 -7.34 8.35
C LYS A 98 -13.28 -7.20 8.38
N THR A 99 -13.81 -6.00 8.12
CA THR A 99 -15.24 -5.69 8.30
C THR A 99 -16.06 -5.84 7.03
N LEU A 100 -15.51 -5.53 5.85
CA LEU A 100 -16.25 -5.61 4.59
C LEU A 100 -16.27 -7.04 4.05
N PRO A 101 -17.46 -7.67 3.87
CA PRO A 101 -17.56 -9.05 3.38
C PRO A 101 -16.80 -9.32 2.08
N ALA A 102 -16.82 -8.39 1.11
CA ALA A 102 -16.12 -8.52 -0.16
C ALA A 102 -14.58 -8.55 -0.02
N LEU A 103 -14.02 -7.87 0.99
CA LEU A 103 -12.58 -7.88 1.27
C LEU A 103 -12.17 -9.08 2.13
N ARG A 104 -13.02 -9.47 3.09
CA ARG A 104 -12.80 -10.60 3.98
C ARG A 104 -12.81 -11.94 3.22
N CYS A 105 -13.60 -12.05 2.16
CA CYS A 105 -13.62 -13.23 1.30
C CYS A 105 -12.39 -13.26 0.38
N LEU A 106 -11.44 -14.15 0.65
CA LEU A 106 -10.17 -14.30 -0.09
C LEU A 106 -10.33 -15.11 -1.40
N SER A 107 -11.41 -14.88 -2.15
CA SER A 107 -11.68 -15.59 -3.41
C SER A 107 -11.22 -14.77 -4.62
N LYS A 108 -10.53 -15.42 -5.55
CA LYS A 108 -10.17 -14.86 -6.87
C LYS A 108 -11.32 -14.90 -7.87
N GLU A 109 -12.31 -15.76 -7.65
CA GLU A 109 -13.49 -15.91 -8.51
C GLU A 109 -14.53 -14.81 -8.23
N LYS A 110 -14.47 -14.18 -7.06
CA LYS A 110 -15.35 -13.10 -6.64
C LYS A 110 -14.69 -11.72 -6.78
N MET A 111 -14.00 -11.54 -7.89
CA MET A 111 -13.28 -10.32 -8.23
C MET A 111 -13.27 -10.12 -9.75
N ASP A 112 -13.27 -8.87 -10.16
CA ASP A 112 -13.00 -8.41 -11.52
C ASP A 112 -12.00 -7.25 -11.46
N VAL A 113 -11.09 -7.17 -12.43
CA VAL A 113 -10.02 -6.17 -12.47
C VAL A 113 -9.92 -5.60 -13.88
N VAL A 114 -10.04 -4.27 -13.98
CA VAL A 114 -9.94 -3.52 -15.23
C VAL A 114 -8.72 -2.60 -15.15
N SER A 115 -7.88 -2.63 -16.18
CA SER A 115 -6.75 -1.71 -16.35
C SER A 115 -7.06 -0.66 -17.42
N PHE A 116 -6.80 0.59 -17.10
CA PHE A 116 -6.82 1.71 -18.04
C PHE A 116 -5.36 2.05 -18.33
N GLU A 117 -4.80 1.44 -19.38
CA GLU A 117 -3.35 1.47 -19.64
C GLU A 117 -2.84 2.89 -19.94
N ASP A 118 -3.54 3.63 -20.78
CA ASP A 118 -3.21 5.02 -21.15
C ASP A 118 -3.21 5.94 -19.92
N GLU A 119 -4.17 5.74 -19.02
CA GLU A 119 -4.29 6.45 -17.76
C GLU A 119 -3.35 5.96 -16.66
N CYS A 120 -2.79 4.75 -16.81
CA CYS A 120 -2.09 3.99 -15.77
C CYS A 120 -2.94 3.88 -14.49
N VAL A 121 -4.18 3.45 -14.65
CA VAL A 121 -5.12 3.21 -13.54
C VAL A 121 -5.49 1.74 -13.49
N LEU A 122 -5.65 1.21 -12.27
CA LEU A 122 -6.25 -0.09 -12.02
C LEU A 122 -7.54 0.09 -11.23
N ALA A 123 -8.62 -0.55 -11.66
CA ALA A 123 -9.85 -0.68 -10.89
C ALA A 123 -10.10 -2.14 -10.56
N ALA A 124 -10.30 -2.46 -9.29
CA ALA A 124 -10.59 -3.80 -8.81
C ALA A 124 -11.95 -3.82 -8.11
N ARG A 125 -12.88 -4.60 -8.65
CA ARG A 125 -14.20 -4.86 -8.09
C ARG A 125 -14.18 -6.19 -7.36
N ARG A 126 -14.75 -6.25 -6.16
CA ARG A 126 -14.90 -7.51 -5.39
C ARG A 126 -16.29 -7.59 -4.83
N TRP A 127 -16.80 -8.81 -4.67
CA TRP A 127 -18.13 -9.02 -4.11
C TRP A 127 -18.18 -10.24 -3.19
N ASN A 128 -19.13 -10.23 -2.26
CA ASN A 128 -19.51 -11.42 -1.50
C ASN A 128 -20.95 -11.28 -1.01
N GLY A 129 -21.86 -12.10 -1.58
CA GLY A 129 -23.30 -11.90 -1.38
C GLY A 129 -23.74 -10.58 -2.02
N SER A 130 -24.53 -9.78 -1.29
CA SER A 130 -24.96 -8.44 -1.70
C SER A 130 -23.89 -7.36 -1.51
N ASN A 131 -22.81 -7.64 -0.77
CA ASN A 131 -21.75 -6.66 -0.54
C ASN A 131 -20.82 -6.59 -1.76
N GLU A 132 -20.65 -5.39 -2.31
CA GLU A 132 -19.80 -5.12 -3.45
C GLU A 132 -18.91 -3.90 -3.18
N ILE A 133 -17.63 -3.99 -3.51
CA ILE A 133 -16.66 -2.90 -3.35
C ILE A 133 -15.92 -2.65 -4.66
N LEU A 134 -15.53 -1.39 -4.87
CA LEU A 134 -14.72 -0.95 -6.00
C LEU A 134 -13.52 -0.17 -5.48
N SER A 135 -12.32 -0.70 -5.69
CA SER A 135 -11.05 -0.02 -5.37
C SER A 135 -10.43 0.51 -6.65
N ILE A 136 -9.99 1.77 -6.67
CA ILE A 136 -9.38 2.40 -7.83
C ILE A 136 -8.03 2.99 -7.44
N PHE A 137 -7.01 2.72 -8.25
CA PHE A 137 -5.61 3.01 -7.99
C PHE A 137 -5.03 3.83 -9.15
N ASN A 138 -4.62 5.07 -8.89
CA ASN A 138 -3.88 5.88 -9.85
C ASN A 138 -2.38 5.66 -9.66
N PHE A 139 -1.66 5.18 -10.68
CA PHE A 139 -0.22 4.95 -10.62
C PHE A 139 0.61 6.13 -11.13
N LYS A 140 -0.03 7.18 -11.67
CA LYS A 140 0.68 8.39 -12.08
C LYS A 140 0.99 9.30 -10.90
N ASP A 141 2.05 10.06 -11.07
CA ASP A 141 2.45 11.20 -10.23
C ASP A 141 1.65 12.48 -10.52
N ARG A 142 0.61 12.39 -11.36
CA ARG A 142 -0.32 13.46 -11.68
C ARG A 142 -1.77 13.02 -11.55
N GLU A 143 -2.66 14.01 -11.49
CA GLU A 143 -4.10 13.77 -11.49
C GLU A 143 -4.56 13.12 -12.80
N VAL A 144 -5.51 12.19 -12.69
CA VAL A 144 -6.07 11.44 -13.82
C VAL A 144 -7.59 11.55 -13.80
N ARG A 145 -8.18 11.92 -14.94
CA ARG A 145 -9.62 11.92 -15.13
C ARG A 145 -10.02 10.66 -15.91
N LEU A 146 -10.76 9.77 -15.25
CA LEU A 146 -11.35 8.59 -15.86
C LEU A 146 -12.72 8.95 -16.41
N ILE A 147 -12.95 8.63 -17.69
CA ILE A 147 -14.23 8.79 -18.38
C ILE A 147 -14.65 7.40 -18.86
N GLN A 148 -14.95 6.50 -17.92
CA GLN A 148 -15.38 5.14 -18.26
C GLN A 148 -16.39 4.60 -17.27
N SER A 149 -17.15 3.59 -17.72
CA SER A 149 -18.29 3.02 -17.02
C SER A 149 -17.86 2.29 -15.74
N ILE A 150 -17.95 3.00 -14.63
CA ILE A 150 -18.05 2.40 -13.30
C ILE A 150 -19.32 1.54 -13.28
N PRO A 151 -19.33 0.34 -12.68
CA PRO A 151 -20.53 -0.50 -12.72
C PRO A 151 -21.76 0.22 -12.16
N TYR A 152 -22.93 -0.05 -12.74
CA TYR A 152 -24.16 0.63 -12.37
C TYR A 152 -24.48 0.47 -10.88
N GLY A 153 -24.95 1.56 -10.27
CA GLY A 153 -25.42 1.60 -8.89
C GLY A 153 -24.95 2.85 -8.13
N VAL A 154 -25.34 2.92 -6.86
CA VAL A 154 -24.92 3.96 -5.93
C VAL A 154 -23.70 3.46 -5.15
N TRP A 155 -22.61 4.20 -5.24
CA TRP A 155 -21.33 3.85 -4.63
C TRP A 155 -20.95 4.88 -3.57
N ARG A 156 -20.81 4.45 -2.33
CA ARG A 156 -20.40 5.30 -1.21
C ARG A 156 -18.92 5.15 -0.93
N LYS A 157 -18.20 6.27 -0.87
CA LYS A 157 -16.77 6.30 -0.55
C LYS A 157 -16.56 5.81 0.89
N ARG A 158 -15.65 4.88 1.07
CA ARG A 158 -15.21 4.36 2.37
C ARG A 158 -13.77 4.74 2.69
N LEU A 159 -12.94 4.91 1.67
CA LEU A 159 -11.55 5.29 1.81
C LEU A 159 -11.14 6.25 0.68
N ASP A 160 -10.33 7.24 1.02
CA ASP A 160 -9.68 8.15 0.08
C ASP A 160 -8.27 8.47 0.56
N SER A 161 -7.22 7.96 -0.08
CA SER A 161 -5.85 8.13 0.40
C SER A 161 -5.38 9.59 0.48
N HIS A 162 -6.14 10.55 -0.05
CA HIS A 162 -5.86 11.99 0.04
C HIS A 162 -6.72 12.73 1.07
N ASP A 163 -7.55 12.03 1.85
CA ASP A 163 -8.27 12.64 2.97
C ASP A 163 -7.30 13.31 3.98
N PRO A 164 -7.60 14.53 4.44
CA PRO A 164 -6.78 15.24 5.43
C PRO A 164 -6.52 14.47 6.73
N ARG A 165 -7.39 13.52 7.11
CA ARG A 165 -7.23 12.74 8.34
C ARG A 165 -5.94 11.90 8.40
N TRP A 166 -5.31 11.62 7.24
CA TRP A 166 -4.00 10.98 7.12
C TRP A 166 -2.99 11.86 6.38
N MET A 167 -3.06 13.17 6.60
CA MET A 167 -2.15 14.18 6.03
C MET A 167 -2.21 14.28 4.50
N GLY A 168 -3.34 13.90 3.90
CA GLY A 168 -3.60 14.12 2.48
C GLY A 168 -4.02 15.56 2.17
N ASN A 169 -3.86 15.98 0.90
CA ASN A 169 -4.17 17.34 0.45
C ASN A 169 -5.65 17.54 0.05
N GLY A 170 -6.52 16.60 0.38
CA GLY A 170 -7.87 16.52 -0.17
C GLY A 170 -7.90 15.96 -1.59
N SER A 171 -9.10 15.56 -2.02
CA SER A 171 -9.34 15.09 -3.38
C SER A 171 -10.67 15.63 -3.90
N ARG A 172 -10.87 15.55 -5.21
CA ARG A 172 -12.15 15.86 -5.88
C ARG A 172 -13.04 14.63 -6.01
N VAL A 173 -12.69 13.53 -5.35
CA VAL A 173 -13.45 12.28 -5.40
C VAL A 173 -14.70 12.44 -4.54
N PRO A 174 -15.91 12.28 -5.11
CA PRO A 174 -17.16 12.52 -4.39
C PRO A 174 -17.39 11.48 -3.29
N GLU A 175 -18.13 11.86 -2.25
CA GLU A 175 -18.54 10.95 -1.17
C GLU A 175 -19.53 9.88 -1.64
N ILE A 176 -20.40 10.24 -2.59
CA ILE A 176 -21.36 9.34 -3.22
C ILE A 176 -21.21 9.49 -4.73
N MET A 177 -21.14 8.37 -5.42
CA MET A 177 -21.06 8.30 -6.87
C MET A 177 -22.23 7.47 -7.37
N GLN A 178 -23.13 8.12 -8.10
CA GLN A 178 -24.22 7.44 -8.80
C GLN A 178 -23.75 7.11 -10.21
N SER A 179 -23.46 5.83 -10.46
CA SER A 179 -23.11 5.39 -11.81
C SER A 179 -24.40 5.06 -12.58
N VAL A 180 -24.97 6.08 -13.22
CA VAL A 180 -26.18 5.96 -14.06
C VAL A 180 -25.87 5.95 -15.57
N SER A 181 -24.77 6.61 -16.00
CA SER A 181 -24.11 6.54 -17.32
C SER A 181 -22.84 7.42 -17.33
N HIS A 182 -21.93 7.25 -18.32
CA HIS A 182 -20.66 7.99 -18.59
C HIS A 182 -20.23 9.08 -17.56
N GLY A 183 -20.02 8.67 -16.31
CA GLY A 183 -19.52 9.55 -15.26
C GLY A 183 -18.03 9.78 -15.43
N SER A 184 -17.54 10.94 -14.98
CA SER A 184 -16.09 11.16 -14.89
C SER A 184 -15.65 11.18 -13.44
N LEU A 185 -14.59 10.43 -13.13
CA LEU A 185 -13.96 10.41 -11.82
C LEU A 185 -12.55 10.98 -11.93
N THR A 186 -12.24 11.96 -11.09
CA THR A 186 -10.91 12.57 -11.04
C THR A 186 -10.14 12.05 -9.84
N LEU A 187 -9.05 11.33 -10.10
CA LEU A 187 -8.20 10.71 -9.08
C LEU A 187 -6.93 11.54 -8.86
N PRO A 188 -6.55 11.81 -7.60
CA PRO A 188 -5.30 12.50 -7.29
C PRO A 188 -4.07 11.63 -7.61
N PRO A 189 -2.86 12.23 -7.72
CA PRO A 189 -1.62 11.50 -8.01
C PRO A 189 -1.34 10.41 -6.97
N HIS A 190 -0.95 9.22 -7.39
CA HIS A 190 -0.77 8.04 -6.51
C HIS A 190 -1.99 7.72 -5.62
N GLY A 191 -3.18 8.21 -6.02
CA GLY A 191 -4.41 8.15 -5.27
C GLY A 191 -4.99 6.74 -5.19
N VAL A 192 -5.55 6.42 -4.02
CA VAL A 192 -6.34 5.19 -3.81
C VAL A 192 -7.69 5.58 -3.26
N VAL A 193 -8.75 5.11 -3.92
CA VAL A 193 -10.12 5.27 -3.42
C VAL A 193 -10.83 3.94 -3.36
N LEU A 194 -11.62 3.73 -2.32
CA LEU A 194 -12.47 2.57 -2.15
C LEU A 194 -13.91 3.01 -1.99
N PHE A 195 -14.78 2.45 -2.81
CA PHE A 195 -16.21 2.59 -2.72
C PHE A 195 -16.85 1.26 -2.31
N GLU A 196 -17.98 1.36 -1.62
CA GLU A 196 -18.88 0.25 -1.34
C GLU A 196 -20.23 0.55 -2.00
N LYS A 197 -20.81 -0.43 -2.67
CA LYS A 197 -22.12 -0.29 -3.31
C LYS A 197 -23.21 -0.30 -2.24
N GLU A 198 -24.14 0.64 -2.33
CA GLU A 198 -25.35 0.63 -1.51
C GLU A 198 -26.26 -0.50 -1.98
N VAL A 199 -26.79 -1.26 -1.02
CA VAL A 199 -27.81 -2.27 -1.31
C VAL A 199 -29.13 -1.51 -1.42
N GLU A 200 -29.78 -1.61 -2.58
CA GLU A 200 -31.17 -1.16 -2.73
C GLU A 200 -32.05 -2.13 -1.92
N ASP A 201 -32.78 -1.61 -0.94
CA ASP A 201 -33.77 -2.34 -0.13
C ASP A 201 -34.98 -2.79 -0.97
#